data_AF-A0A7S4EUD6-F1
#
_entry.id   AF-A0A7S4EUD6-F1
#
_cell.length_a   1.000
_cell.length_b   1.000
_cell.length_c   1.000
_cell.angle_alpha   90.00
_cell.angle_beta   90.00
_cell.angle_gamma   90.00
#
_symmetry.space_group_name_H-M   'P 1'
#
loop_
_entity.id
_entity.type
_entity.pdbx_description
1 polymer ?
#
loop_
_entity_poly.entity_id
_entity_poly.type
_entity_poly.pdbx_seq_one_letter_code
_entity_poly.pdbx_strand_id
1 'polypeptide(L)'
;VRKAWRGVHRHRPLTCAAAQQRMAPKAKGKGGSKRAKEKERLLELERLAEEQRLADIAEAERQEKLRFEREEEERLRQIEEARLQAELDARIEVEDRENAEVYKAAENALKMQLAESLEENAWQRYVQGDDLPDISSESNVNTFLTDWEESEPQDIWKIVSECELGFELQEELLLDAAAAHERGDERQAAWQIHLQLETDRICAAKIDRASADYLTRAEEFANAKNEVICQIVTPRYKFGLWVNLAKNPRVKSIDFTELQISTELPKSLALASIAIRATHMTADRLSRPPADKATGAVDTTAADTTEADAGAAAAAAAAAAPLMSVGGVLSLELLSLPPPVKKVRGWTMRQVTELSYKVQRQQYPPPIDGSATNFSSAAGLKITFLMPRNIVVPEEERTVGWFDQAMPHSNLIPAPASLRPTLFAHARPRCHPTSICCIRTPRRHIINPLLLHYNPRRCFSCFCAPVTC
;
A
#
# COMPACT_ATOMS: atom_id res chain seq x y z
N VAL A 1 36.27 17.83 7.05
CA VAL A 1 37.05 18.95 7.61
C VAL A 1 38.45 18.93 7.02
N ARG A 2 38.71 19.94 6.19
CA ARG A 2 39.98 20.60 5.81
C ARG A 2 41.25 19.79 5.46
N LYS A 3 41.66 19.98 4.20
CA LYS A 3 43.02 19.88 3.64
C LYS A 3 43.99 20.94 4.20
N ALA A 4 45.28 20.69 3.93
CA ALA A 4 46.45 21.59 3.82
C ALA A 4 47.43 21.53 5.01
N TRP A 5 48.78 21.55 4.89
CA TRP A 5 49.77 21.63 3.79
C TRP A 5 51.21 21.49 4.41
N ARG A 6 52.24 21.17 3.59
CA ARG A 6 53.75 21.23 3.74
C ARG A 6 54.50 20.42 4.83
N GLY A 7 55.38 19.51 4.38
CA GLY A 7 56.79 19.80 4.03
C GLY A 7 57.86 20.03 5.13
N VAL A 8 58.76 19.03 5.24
CA VAL A 8 60.25 19.09 5.32
C VAL A 8 61.00 19.38 6.66
N HIS A 9 61.86 18.40 6.99
CA HIS A 9 63.15 18.31 7.73
C HIS A 9 63.40 18.71 9.22
N ARG A 10 63.94 17.69 9.91
CA ARG A 10 65.10 17.58 10.84
C ARG A 10 65.15 18.33 12.20
N HIS A 11 65.31 17.46 13.21
CA HIS A 11 66.27 17.47 14.36
C HIS A 11 66.01 18.27 15.67
N ARG A 12 65.87 17.47 16.76
CA ARG A 12 66.52 17.57 18.11
C ARG A 12 66.14 18.80 18.99
N PRO A 13 66.56 18.96 20.28
CA PRO A 13 67.13 18.06 21.31
C PRO A 13 66.65 18.36 22.79
N LEU A 14 67.37 17.80 23.79
CA LEU A 14 67.68 18.29 25.18
C LEU A 14 66.76 17.86 26.36
N THR A 15 67.19 17.63 27.63
CA THR A 15 68.34 18.16 28.45
C THR A 15 68.73 17.26 29.68
N CYS A 16 70.04 17.34 30.08
CA CYS A 16 70.78 17.32 31.39
C CYS A 16 70.20 16.72 32.72
N ALA A 17 70.92 16.21 33.77
CA ALA A 17 72.31 16.31 34.29
C ALA A 17 72.69 15.20 35.35
N ALA A 18 74.02 15.06 35.64
CA ALA A 18 74.83 14.63 36.84
C ALA A 18 74.19 13.93 38.11
N ALA A 19 74.83 13.09 38.98
CA ALA A 19 76.19 12.54 39.21
C ALA A 19 76.20 11.42 40.32
N GLN A 20 77.26 10.57 40.33
CA GLN A 20 77.93 9.79 41.43
C GLN A 20 77.14 8.73 42.27
N GLN A 21 77.68 7.64 42.86
CA GLN A 21 78.89 6.79 42.84
C GLN A 21 78.64 5.64 43.85
N ARG A 22 79.15 4.41 43.61
CA ARG A 22 80.06 3.60 44.49
C ARG A 22 80.01 2.08 44.19
N MET A 23 81.20 1.56 43.83
CA MET A 23 81.91 0.28 44.16
C MET A 23 81.09 -0.96 44.59
N ALA A 24 81.39 -2.23 44.29
CA ALA A 24 82.36 -3.06 43.54
C ALA A 24 81.85 -4.55 43.72
N PRO A 25 82.50 -5.67 43.31
CA PRO A 25 83.77 -5.88 42.61
C PRO A 25 83.69 -6.82 41.37
N LYS A 26 84.86 -6.95 40.72
CA LYS A 26 85.17 -7.66 39.48
C LYS A 26 85.46 -9.16 39.69
N ALA A 27 85.15 -9.95 38.67
CA ALA A 27 86.07 -10.91 38.03
C ALA A 27 85.53 -11.24 36.62
N LYS A 28 86.03 -10.62 35.54
CA LYS A 28 87.13 -11.06 34.66
C LYS A 28 86.88 -12.41 33.97
N GLY A 29 86.65 -12.36 32.65
CA GLY A 29 86.60 -13.51 31.74
C GLY A 29 85.57 -13.31 30.60
N LYS A 30 85.75 -12.29 29.75
CA LYS A 30 84.76 -11.81 28.76
C LYS A 30 85.21 -12.07 27.32
N GLY A 31 84.28 -12.59 26.51
CA GLY A 31 83.57 -11.67 25.61
C GLY A 31 83.68 -11.88 24.11
N GLY A 32 84.43 -12.88 23.64
CA GLY A 32 84.53 -13.16 22.19
C GLY A 32 83.27 -13.77 21.57
N SER A 33 82.59 -14.67 22.28
CA SER A 33 81.53 -15.51 21.69
C SER A 33 80.16 -14.83 21.51
N LYS A 34 79.78 -13.88 22.39
CA LYS A 34 78.42 -13.31 22.39
C LYS A 34 78.19 -12.27 21.26
N ARG A 35 79.22 -11.50 20.90
CA ARG A 35 79.17 -10.48 19.83
C ARG A 35 79.26 -11.09 18.43
N ALA A 36 79.92 -12.25 18.31
CA ALA A 36 79.95 -13.03 17.07
C ALA A 36 78.56 -13.61 16.74
N LYS A 37 77.89 -14.21 17.73
CA LYS A 37 76.56 -14.82 17.58
C LYS A 37 75.45 -13.81 17.28
N GLU A 38 75.59 -12.56 17.75
CA GLU A 38 74.66 -11.46 17.47
C GLU A 38 74.87 -10.87 16.07
N LYS A 39 76.12 -10.74 15.61
CA LYS A 39 76.45 -10.33 14.23
C LYS A 39 76.01 -11.38 13.21
N GLU A 40 76.16 -12.66 13.55
CA GLU A 40 75.68 -13.79 12.76
C GLU A 40 74.14 -13.79 12.64
N ARG A 41 73.41 -13.57 13.75
CA ARG A 41 71.95 -13.40 13.73
C ARG A 41 71.48 -12.19 12.93
N LEU A 42 72.21 -11.08 12.96
CA LEU A 42 71.88 -9.89 12.19
C LEU A 42 72.06 -10.13 10.68
N LEU A 43 73.14 -10.83 10.29
CA LEU A 43 73.41 -11.25 8.91
C LEU A 43 72.39 -12.29 8.43
N GLU A 44 71.97 -13.21 9.29
CA GLU A 44 70.95 -14.21 8.98
C GLU A 44 69.56 -13.56 8.82
N LEU A 45 69.21 -12.58 9.66
CA LEU A 45 68.02 -11.74 9.52
C LEU A 45 68.04 -10.89 8.25
N GLU A 46 69.21 -10.36 7.86
CA GLU A 46 69.39 -9.59 6.64
C GLU A 46 69.25 -10.47 5.39
N ARG A 47 69.78 -11.71 5.42
CA ARG A 47 69.58 -12.72 4.37
C ARG A 47 68.12 -13.16 4.26
N LEU A 48 67.44 -13.41 5.38
CA LEU A 48 66.01 -13.71 5.41
C LEU A 48 65.16 -12.54 4.89
N ALA A 49 65.54 -11.30 5.21
CA ALA A 49 64.86 -10.11 4.69
C ALA A 49 65.10 -9.91 3.19
N GLU A 50 66.30 -10.20 2.68
CA GLU A 50 66.60 -10.14 1.24
C GLU A 50 65.90 -11.25 0.46
N GLU A 51 65.86 -12.46 1.00
CA GLU A 51 65.10 -13.60 0.46
C GLU A 51 63.59 -13.33 0.46
N GLN A 52 63.05 -12.73 1.52
CA GLN A 52 61.65 -12.28 1.58
C GLN A 52 61.36 -11.21 0.52
N ARG A 53 62.24 -10.22 0.33
CA ARG A 53 62.06 -9.19 -0.70
C ARG A 53 62.10 -9.76 -2.11
N LEU A 54 62.97 -10.75 -2.37
CA LEU A 54 63.01 -11.45 -3.66
C LEU A 54 61.77 -12.32 -3.86
N ALA A 55 61.27 -12.99 -2.82
CA ALA A 55 60.03 -13.75 -2.86
C ALA A 55 58.80 -12.85 -3.10
N ASP A 56 58.74 -11.68 -2.46
CA ASP A 56 57.67 -10.69 -2.65
C ASP A 56 57.66 -10.14 -4.08
N ILE A 57 58.83 -9.85 -4.66
CA ILE A 57 58.95 -9.41 -6.07
C ILE A 57 58.48 -10.53 -7.01
N ALA A 58 58.93 -11.76 -6.80
CA ALA A 58 58.52 -12.91 -7.63
C ALA A 58 57.04 -13.29 -7.45
N GLU A 59 56.44 -13.04 -6.28
CA GLU A 59 55.01 -13.21 -6.07
C GLU A 59 54.21 -12.08 -6.71
N ALA A 60 54.67 -10.83 -6.63
CA ALA A 60 54.06 -9.70 -7.32
C ALA A 60 54.06 -9.88 -8.85
N GLU A 61 55.16 -10.33 -9.45
CA GLU A 61 55.24 -10.62 -10.89
C GLU A 61 54.28 -11.75 -11.31
N ARG A 62 54.11 -12.79 -10.48
CA ARG A 62 53.11 -13.85 -10.73
C ARG A 62 51.68 -13.32 -10.62
N GLN A 63 51.41 -12.46 -9.64
CA GLN A 63 50.09 -11.84 -9.48
C GLN A 63 49.76 -10.88 -10.61
N GLU A 64 50.71 -10.10 -11.12
CA GLU A 64 50.52 -9.23 -12.29
C GLU A 64 50.26 -10.05 -13.55
N LYS A 65 51.01 -11.13 -13.76
CA LYS A 65 50.77 -12.03 -14.90
C LYS A 65 49.38 -12.68 -14.87
N LEU A 66 48.94 -13.16 -13.71
CA LEU A 66 47.59 -13.71 -13.53
C LEU A 66 46.48 -12.66 -13.72
N ARG A 67 46.72 -11.40 -13.34
CA ARG A 67 45.78 -10.29 -13.62
C ARG A 67 45.69 -10.02 -15.11
N PHE A 68 46.83 -9.95 -15.78
CA PHE A 68 46.88 -9.75 -17.23
C PHE A 68 46.18 -10.89 -17.99
N GLU A 69 46.45 -12.14 -17.61
CA GLU A 69 45.77 -13.32 -18.18
C GLU A 69 44.25 -13.29 -17.97
N ARG A 70 43.78 -12.91 -16.77
CA ARG A 70 42.33 -12.74 -16.50
C ARG A 70 41.71 -11.60 -17.30
N GLU A 71 42.40 -10.47 -17.43
CA GLU A 71 41.94 -9.33 -18.22
C GLU A 71 41.87 -9.69 -19.72
N GLU A 72 42.82 -10.46 -20.25
CA GLU A 72 42.78 -10.98 -21.61
C GLU A 72 41.64 -12.00 -21.80
N GLU A 73 41.43 -12.92 -20.85
CA GLU A 73 40.30 -13.87 -20.87
C GLU A 73 38.94 -13.17 -20.78
N GLU A 74 38.79 -12.13 -19.96
CA GLU A 74 37.59 -11.30 -19.89
C GLU A 74 37.34 -10.54 -21.20
N ARG A 75 38.39 -9.97 -21.81
CA ARG A 75 38.27 -9.32 -23.12
C ARG A 75 37.86 -10.29 -24.21
N LEU A 76 38.44 -11.49 -24.24
CA LEU A 76 38.09 -12.53 -25.19
C LEU A 76 36.63 -12.97 -25.02
N ARG A 77 36.17 -13.15 -23.78
CA ARG A 77 34.75 -13.44 -23.48
C ARG A 77 33.82 -12.32 -23.94
N GLN A 78 34.16 -11.06 -23.68
CA GLN A 78 33.37 -9.92 -24.15
C GLN A 78 33.29 -9.85 -25.67
N ILE A 79 34.39 -10.14 -26.37
CA ILE A 79 34.40 -10.19 -27.84
C ILE A 79 33.51 -11.33 -28.35
N GLU A 80 33.57 -12.50 -27.73
CA GLU A 80 32.76 -13.66 -28.11
C GLU A 80 31.27 -13.45 -27.81
N GLU A 81 30.92 -12.92 -26.63
CA GLU A 81 29.55 -12.53 -26.26
C GLU A 81 29.01 -11.47 -27.21
N ALA A 82 29.79 -10.44 -27.52
CA ALA A 82 29.40 -9.40 -28.47
C ALA A 82 29.19 -9.97 -29.89
N ARG A 83 30.02 -10.94 -30.30
CA ARG A 83 29.85 -11.64 -31.58
C ARG A 83 28.56 -12.44 -31.59
N LEU A 84 28.29 -13.23 -30.54
CA LEU A 84 27.09 -14.05 -30.45
C LEU A 84 25.82 -13.18 -30.39
N GLN A 85 25.87 -12.06 -29.67
CA GLN A 85 24.79 -11.08 -29.63
C GLN A 85 24.53 -10.48 -31.02
N ALA A 86 25.59 -10.06 -31.73
CA ALA A 86 25.44 -9.52 -33.08
C ALA A 86 24.89 -10.55 -34.07
N GLU A 87 25.26 -11.82 -33.93
CA GLU A 87 24.71 -12.92 -34.73
C GLU A 87 23.22 -13.15 -34.43
N LEU A 88 22.84 -13.12 -33.14
CA LEU A 88 21.45 -13.24 -32.71
C LEU A 88 20.60 -12.05 -33.21
N ASP A 89 21.09 -10.82 -33.07
CA ASP A 89 20.42 -9.61 -33.53
C ASP A 89 20.22 -9.65 -35.05
N ALA A 90 21.26 -10.04 -35.81
CA ALA A 90 21.16 -10.18 -37.27
C ALA A 90 20.15 -11.26 -37.68
N ARG A 91 20.03 -12.35 -36.90
CA ARG A 91 19.02 -13.38 -37.12
C ARG A 91 17.62 -12.86 -36.83
N ILE A 92 17.42 -12.15 -35.73
CA ILE A 92 16.13 -11.54 -35.36
C ILE A 92 15.70 -10.54 -36.44
N GLU A 93 16.61 -9.72 -36.98
CA GLU A 93 16.28 -8.79 -38.07
C GLU A 93 15.80 -9.49 -39.35
N VAL A 94 16.34 -10.68 -39.65
CA VAL A 94 15.88 -11.49 -40.77
C VAL A 94 14.50 -12.09 -40.46
N GLU A 95 14.33 -12.70 -39.28
CA GLU A 95 13.05 -13.27 -38.84
C GLU A 95 11.94 -12.20 -38.79
N ASP A 96 12.23 -10.98 -38.32
CA ASP A 96 11.30 -9.85 -38.30
C ASP A 96 10.92 -9.40 -39.71
N ARG A 97 11.87 -9.42 -40.65
CA ARG A 97 11.61 -9.06 -42.05
C ARG A 97 10.75 -10.12 -42.75
N GLU A 98 11.05 -11.40 -42.52
CA GLU A 98 10.29 -12.52 -43.07
C GLU A 98 8.88 -12.59 -42.48
N ASN A 99 8.74 -12.32 -41.19
CA ASN A 99 7.46 -12.35 -40.48
C ASN A 99 6.71 -11.01 -40.50
N ALA A 100 7.26 -9.96 -41.11
CA ALA A 100 6.66 -8.62 -41.10
C ALA A 100 5.19 -8.63 -41.59
N GLU A 101 4.90 -9.38 -42.64
CA GLU A 101 3.54 -9.52 -43.17
C GLU A 101 2.62 -10.30 -42.22
N VAL A 102 3.15 -11.33 -41.55
CA VAL A 102 2.42 -12.13 -40.56
C VAL A 102 2.08 -11.28 -39.34
N TYR A 103 3.03 -10.50 -38.82
CA TYR A 103 2.79 -9.59 -37.70
C TYR A 103 1.78 -8.51 -38.07
N LYS A 104 1.89 -7.93 -39.27
CA LYS A 104 0.93 -6.94 -39.76
C LYS A 104 -0.47 -7.53 -39.94
N ALA A 105 -0.57 -8.76 -40.44
CA ALA A 105 -1.84 -9.47 -40.56
C ALA A 105 -2.46 -9.76 -39.18
N ALA A 106 -1.65 -10.20 -38.21
CA ALA A 106 -2.08 -10.42 -36.84
C ALA A 106 -2.54 -9.12 -36.15
N GLU A 107 -1.80 -8.02 -36.32
CA GLU A 107 -2.15 -6.70 -35.80
C GLU A 107 -3.48 -6.21 -36.40
N ASN A 108 -3.67 -6.37 -37.72
CA ASN A 108 -4.92 -6.00 -38.38
C ASN A 108 -6.10 -6.88 -37.92
N ALA A 109 -5.89 -8.20 -37.77
CA ALA A 109 -6.90 -9.11 -37.25
C ALA A 109 -7.31 -8.73 -35.82
N LEU A 110 -6.34 -8.41 -34.96
CA LEU A 110 -6.60 -7.95 -33.61
C LEU A 110 -7.39 -6.63 -33.59
N LYS A 111 -7.03 -5.67 -34.45
CA LYS A 111 -7.78 -4.40 -34.60
C LYS A 111 -9.21 -4.63 -35.06
N MET A 112 -9.44 -5.54 -36.01
CA MET A 112 -10.78 -5.90 -36.47
C MET A 112 -11.60 -6.55 -35.36
N GLN A 113 -11.03 -7.53 -34.65
CA GLN A 113 -11.70 -8.19 -33.52
C GLN A 113 -12.03 -7.20 -32.38
N LEU A 114 -11.10 -6.30 -32.08
CA LEU A 114 -11.35 -5.26 -31.08
C LEU A 114 -12.48 -4.32 -31.53
N ALA A 115 -12.49 -3.90 -32.80
CA ALA A 115 -13.56 -3.06 -33.34
C ALA A 115 -14.92 -3.76 -33.30
N GLU A 116 -14.98 -5.04 -33.70
CA GLU A 116 -16.19 -5.87 -33.64
C GLU A 116 -16.68 -6.02 -32.19
N SER A 117 -15.77 -6.31 -31.25
CA SER A 117 -16.11 -6.41 -29.83
C SER A 117 -16.62 -5.10 -29.24
N LEU A 118 -16.01 -3.95 -29.59
CA LEU A 118 -16.48 -2.63 -29.16
C LEU A 118 -17.86 -2.31 -29.73
N GLU A 119 -18.11 -2.65 -31.00
CA GLU A 119 -19.40 -2.44 -31.65
C GLU A 119 -20.49 -3.33 -31.05
N GLU A 120 -20.16 -4.59 -30.75
CA GLU A 120 -21.06 -5.51 -30.04
C GLU A 120 -21.38 -5.00 -28.63
N ASN A 121 -20.38 -4.55 -27.87
CA ASN A 121 -20.58 -3.98 -26.54
C ASN A 121 -21.45 -2.71 -26.59
N ALA A 122 -21.22 -1.83 -27.57
CA ALA A 122 -22.04 -0.64 -27.77
C ALA A 122 -23.50 -1.01 -28.11
N TRP A 123 -23.70 -2.02 -28.96
CA TRP A 123 -25.03 -2.53 -29.27
C TRP A 123 -25.70 -3.15 -28.04
N GLN A 124 -24.98 -3.94 -27.25
CA GLN A 124 -25.50 -4.54 -26.02
C GLN A 124 -25.96 -3.47 -25.03
N ARG A 125 -25.17 -2.41 -24.81
CA ARG A 125 -25.58 -1.27 -23.96
C ARG A 125 -26.84 -0.59 -24.47
N TYR A 126 -26.92 -0.36 -25.78
CA TYR A 126 -28.11 0.23 -26.40
C TYR A 126 -29.36 -0.64 -26.18
N VAL A 127 -29.24 -1.96 -26.32
CA VAL A 127 -30.36 -2.91 -26.14
C VAL A 127 -30.77 -3.04 -24.67
N GLN A 128 -29.80 -3.02 -23.75
CA GLN A 128 -30.06 -3.15 -22.31
C GLN A 128 -30.69 -1.89 -21.72
N GLY A 129 -30.53 -0.73 -22.36
CA GLY A 129 -31.05 0.54 -21.86
C GLY A 129 -30.40 0.90 -20.53
N ASP A 130 -29.07 0.89 -20.52
CA ASP A 130 -28.24 1.06 -19.32
C ASP A 130 -28.43 2.46 -18.70
N ASP A 131 -28.49 2.52 -17.36
CA ASP A 131 -28.65 3.79 -16.62
C ASP A 131 -27.32 4.57 -16.51
N LEU A 132 -26.21 3.96 -16.90
CA LEU A 132 -24.86 4.54 -16.89
C LEU A 132 -24.64 5.50 -18.07
N PRO A 133 -23.90 6.61 -17.86
CA PRO A 133 -23.48 7.46 -18.96
C PRO A 133 -22.47 6.73 -19.87
N ASP A 134 -22.44 7.12 -21.14
CA ASP A 134 -21.42 6.64 -22.08
C ASP A 134 -20.02 7.11 -21.66
N ILE A 135 -19.24 6.17 -21.12
CA ILE A 135 -17.88 6.34 -20.61
C ILE A 135 -16.84 6.64 -21.69
N SER A 136 -17.20 6.55 -22.98
CA SER A 136 -16.30 6.95 -24.07
C SER A 136 -16.32 8.47 -24.30
N SER A 137 -17.31 9.18 -23.74
CA SER A 137 -17.51 10.61 -23.90
C SER A 137 -17.35 11.35 -22.57
N GLU A 138 -16.24 12.11 -22.45
CA GLU A 138 -15.97 12.97 -21.29
C GLU A 138 -17.14 13.92 -20.97
N SER A 139 -17.80 14.46 -22.01
CA SER A 139 -18.93 15.37 -21.82
C SER A 139 -20.15 14.66 -21.20
N ASN A 140 -20.44 13.43 -21.64
CA ASN A 140 -21.60 12.68 -21.13
C ASN A 140 -21.43 12.36 -19.65
N VAL A 141 -20.24 11.90 -19.26
CA VAL A 141 -19.91 11.61 -17.86
C VAL A 141 -19.95 12.89 -17.02
N ASN A 142 -19.42 14.01 -17.50
CA ASN A 142 -19.49 15.28 -16.78
C ASN A 142 -20.92 15.78 -16.58
N THR A 143 -21.77 15.69 -17.61
CA THR A 143 -23.19 16.07 -17.50
C THR A 143 -23.89 15.21 -16.46
N PHE A 144 -23.71 13.89 -16.53
CA PHE A 144 -24.25 12.97 -15.52
C PHE A 144 -23.79 13.32 -14.10
N LEU A 145 -22.48 13.54 -13.89
CA LEU A 145 -21.95 13.87 -12.56
C LEU A 145 -22.45 15.22 -12.03
N THR A 146 -22.63 16.21 -12.92
CA THR A 146 -23.16 17.53 -12.55
C THR A 146 -24.63 17.42 -12.15
N ASP A 147 -25.45 16.78 -12.99
CA ASP A 147 -26.87 16.55 -12.73
C ASP A 147 -27.06 15.74 -11.44
N TRP A 148 -26.18 14.75 -11.23
CA TRP A 148 -26.20 13.94 -10.03
C TRP A 148 -25.79 14.74 -8.80
N GLU A 149 -24.72 15.55 -8.84
CA GLU A 149 -24.33 16.40 -7.70
C GLU A 149 -25.43 17.40 -7.32
N GLU A 150 -26.13 17.96 -8.31
CA GLU A 150 -27.22 18.93 -8.12
C GLU A 150 -28.55 18.30 -7.70
N SER A 151 -28.68 16.97 -7.72
CA SER A 151 -29.91 16.28 -7.37
C SER A 151 -30.41 16.66 -5.97
N GLU A 152 -31.74 16.71 -5.80
CA GLU A 152 -32.36 17.07 -4.52
C GLU A 152 -31.91 16.13 -3.38
N PRO A 153 -31.87 16.62 -2.11
CA PRO A 153 -31.60 15.78 -0.96
C PRO A 153 -32.68 14.70 -0.82
N GLN A 154 -32.24 13.45 -0.66
CA GLN A 154 -33.12 12.31 -0.45
C GLN A 154 -32.78 11.61 0.86
N ASP A 155 -33.57 10.62 1.24
CA ASP A 155 -33.27 9.79 2.40
C ASP A 155 -32.01 8.93 2.18
N ILE A 156 -31.47 8.42 3.28
CA ILE A 156 -30.21 7.70 3.28
C ILE A 156 -30.27 6.37 2.52
N TRP A 157 -31.43 5.71 2.48
CA TRP A 157 -31.61 4.45 1.75
C TRP A 157 -31.51 4.67 0.26
N LYS A 158 -32.21 5.69 -0.24
CA LYS A 158 -32.18 6.05 -1.65
C LYS A 158 -30.81 6.55 -2.08
N ILE A 159 -30.15 7.40 -1.28
CA ILE A 159 -28.80 7.89 -1.58
C ILE A 159 -27.77 6.75 -1.65
N VAL A 160 -27.78 5.81 -0.69
CA VAL A 160 -26.85 4.68 -0.73
C VAL A 160 -27.13 3.77 -1.93
N SER A 161 -28.40 3.57 -2.28
CA SER A 161 -28.78 2.83 -3.49
C SER A 161 -28.35 3.53 -4.78
N GLU A 162 -28.52 4.85 -4.90
CA GLU A 162 -28.07 5.63 -6.06
C GLU A 162 -26.54 5.63 -6.16
N CYS A 163 -25.81 5.62 -5.04
CA CYS A 163 -24.36 5.51 -5.04
C CYS A 163 -23.85 4.19 -5.64
N GLU A 164 -24.67 3.13 -5.69
CA GLU A 164 -24.33 1.89 -6.40
C GLU A 164 -24.02 2.15 -7.88
N LEU A 165 -24.82 2.99 -8.54
CA LEU A 165 -24.59 3.39 -9.93
C LEU A 165 -23.27 4.17 -10.08
N GLY A 166 -22.92 5.00 -9.10
CA GLY A 166 -21.63 5.68 -9.06
C GLY A 166 -20.46 4.71 -8.88
N PHE A 167 -20.61 3.69 -8.04
CA PHE A 167 -19.57 2.66 -7.86
C PHE A 167 -19.39 1.81 -9.13
N GLU A 168 -20.47 1.57 -9.87
CA GLU A 168 -20.40 0.92 -11.17
C GLU A 168 -19.73 1.78 -12.23
N LEU A 169 -20.08 3.08 -12.30
CA LEU A 169 -19.41 4.04 -13.17
C LEU A 169 -17.91 4.14 -12.89
N GLN A 170 -17.50 4.10 -11.62
CA GLN A 170 -16.09 4.10 -11.23
C GLN A 170 -15.34 2.87 -11.74
N GLU A 171 -15.98 1.70 -11.70
CA GLU A 171 -15.40 0.45 -12.20
C GLU A 171 -15.21 0.52 -13.72
N GLU A 172 -16.23 0.95 -14.45
CA GLU A 172 -16.17 1.10 -15.90
C GLU A 172 -15.12 2.12 -16.35
N LEU A 173 -15.07 3.29 -15.70
CA LEU A 173 -14.07 4.33 -15.99
C LEU A 173 -12.64 3.84 -15.75
N LEU A 174 -12.41 3.04 -14.70
CA LEU A 174 -11.08 2.52 -14.42
C LEU A 174 -10.64 1.49 -15.46
N LEU A 175 -11.55 0.58 -15.84
CA LEU A 175 -11.26 -0.43 -16.85
C LEU A 175 -10.96 0.22 -18.22
N ASP A 176 -11.75 1.21 -18.63
CA ASP A 176 -11.49 1.89 -19.89
C ASP A 176 -10.23 2.76 -19.83
N ALA A 177 -9.92 3.38 -18.67
CA ALA A 177 -8.67 4.11 -18.49
C ALA A 177 -7.44 3.21 -18.63
N ALA A 178 -7.48 1.99 -18.07
CA ALA A 178 -6.42 1.01 -18.24
C ALA A 178 -6.26 0.62 -19.71
N ALA A 179 -7.37 0.34 -20.40
CA ALA A 179 -7.35 0.01 -21.83
C ALA A 179 -6.85 1.19 -22.70
N ALA A 180 -7.21 2.43 -22.36
CA ALA A 180 -6.71 3.63 -23.03
C ALA A 180 -5.20 3.81 -22.85
N HIS A 181 -4.71 3.57 -21.63
CA HIS A 181 -3.27 3.61 -21.34
C HIS A 181 -2.49 2.54 -22.12
N GLU A 182 -3.02 1.31 -22.22
CA GLU A 182 -2.41 0.23 -23.03
C GLU A 182 -2.34 0.58 -24.53
N ARG A 183 -3.30 1.36 -25.04
CA ARG A 183 -3.30 1.88 -26.41
C ARG A 183 -2.38 3.10 -26.60
N GLY A 184 -1.81 3.64 -25.52
CA GLY A 184 -1.00 4.87 -25.52
C GLY A 184 -1.81 6.17 -25.55
N ASP A 185 -3.12 6.12 -25.31
CA ASP A 185 -3.97 7.30 -25.17
C ASP A 185 -3.98 7.81 -23.73
N GLU A 186 -2.89 8.48 -23.36
CA GLU A 186 -2.72 9.04 -22.02
C GLU A 186 -3.74 10.15 -21.71
N ARG A 187 -4.26 10.84 -22.73
CA ARG A 187 -5.24 11.90 -22.54
C ARG A 187 -6.56 11.28 -22.10
N GLN A 188 -7.00 10.21 -22.78
CA GLN A 188 -8.22 9.52 -22.41
C GLN A 188 -8.13 8.90 -21.01
N ALA A 189 -7.04 8.18 -20.73
CA ALA A 189 -6.80 7.60 -19.42
C ALA A 189 -6.81 8.67 -18.31
N ALA A 190 -6.19 9.84 -18.54
CA ALA A 190 -6.10 10.89 -17.54
C ALA A 190 -7.46 11.49 -17.15
N TRP A 191 -8.33 11.80 -18.12
CA TRP A 191 -9.65 12.36 -17.77
C TRP A 191 -10.56 11.32 -17.13
N GLN A 192 -10.48 10.05 -17.54
CA GLN A 192 -11.27 8.97 -16.95
C GLN A 192 -10.89 8.73 -15.48
N ILE A 193 -9.57 8.71 -15.18
CA ILE A 193 -9.08 8.64 -13.80
C ILE A 193 -9.56 9.86 -13.00
N HIS A 194 -9.52 11.05 -13.58
CA HIS A 194 -10.01 12.26 -12.91
C HIS A 194 -11.51 12.16 -12.58
N LEU A 195 -12.36 11.76 -13.52
CA LEU A 195 -13.81 11.63 -13.29
C LEU A 195 -14.15 10.47 -12.36
N GLN A 196 -13.34 9.41 -12.34
CA GLN A 196 -13.45 8.35 -11.35
C GLN A 196 -13.24 8.87 -9.91
N LEU A 197 -12.26 9.74 -9.71
CA LEU A 197 -12.02 10.40 -8.41
C LEU A 197 -13.13 11.41 -8.06
N GLU A 198 -13.66 12.16 -9.02
CA GLU A 198 -14.78 13.07 -8.77
C GLU A 198 -16.06 12.31 -8.42
N THR A 199 -16.32 11.18 -9.08
CA THR A 199 -17.44 10.29 -8.73
C THR A 199 -17.36 9.85 -7.27
N ASP A 200 -16.15 9.53 -6.79
CA ASP A 200 -15.93 9.17 -5.39
C ASP A 200 -16.20 10.32 -4.43
N ARG A 201 -15.73 11.52 -4.79
CA ARG A 201 -15.98 12.74 -4.03
C ARG A 201 -17.47 13.01 -3.89
N ILE A 202 -18.23 12.87 -4.98
CA ILE A 202 -19.68 13.11 -5.02
C ILE A 202 -20.42 12.06 -4.17
N CYS A 203 -20.10 10.76 -4.34
CA CYS A 203 -20.68 9.69 -3.51
C CYS A 203 -20.44 9.94 -2.02
N ALA A 204 -19.20 10.23 -1.63
CA ALA A 204 -18.84 10.52 -0.24
C ALA A 204 -19.58 11.75 0.30
N ALA A 205 -19.69 12.83 -0.49
CA ALA A 205 -20.40 14.04 -0.10
C ALA A 205 -21.90 13.81 0.08
N LYS A 206 -22.53 13.02 -0.80
CA LYS A 206 -23.94 12.64 -0.69
C LYS A 206 -24.21 11.78 0.54
N ILE A 207 -23.38 10.77 0.78
CA ILE A 207 -23.46 9.91 1.98
C ILE A 207 -23.25 10.73 3.25
N ASP A 208 -22.32 11.69 3.26
CA ASP A 208 -22.10 12.62 4.36
C ASP A 208 -23.34 13.48 4.65
N ARG A 209 -23.93 14.07 3.61
CA ARG A 209 -25.13 14.89 3.74
C ARG A 209 -26.32 14.07 4.25
N ALA A 210 -26.54 12.88 3.68
CA ALA A 210 -27.60 11.97 4.11
C ALA A 210 -27.40 11.50 5.56
N SER A 211 -26.14 11.22 5.95
CA SER A 211 -25.80 10.87 7.34
C SER A 211 -26.08 12.03 8.29
N ALA A 212 -25.77 13.28 7.91
CA ALA A 212 -26.06 14.46 8.74
C ALA A 212 -27.57 14.70 8.93
N ASP A 213 -28.36 14.56 7.86
CA ASP A 213 -29.82 14.65 7.94
C ASP A 213 -30.38 13.55 8.85
N TYR A 214 -29.92 12.31 8.66
CA TYR A 214 -30.33 11.17 9.48
C TYR A 214 -29.99 11.37 10.96
N LEU A 215 -28.78 11.83 11.27
CA LEU A 215 -28.36 12.15 12.64
C LEU A 215 -29.23 13.24 13.28
N THR A 216 -29.64 14.23 12.49
CA THR A 216 -30.51 15.33 12.95
C THR A 216 -31.89 14.83 13.36
N ARG A 217 -32.36 13.72 12.77
CA ARG A 217 -33.65 13.07 13.04
C ARG A 217 -33.54 11.74 13.76
N ALA A 218 -32.38 11.43 14.34
CA ALA A 218 -32.07 10.12 14.89
C ALA A 218 -33.10 9.62 15.92
N GLU A 219 -33.74 10.51 16.70
CA GLU A 219 -34.73 10.09 17.69
C GLU A 219 -36.04 9.56 17.10
N GLU A 220 -36.33 9.86 15.83
CA GLU A 220 -37.46 9.27 15.09
C GLU A 220 -37.26 7.75 14.88
N PHE A 221 -36.00 7.31 14.89
CA PHE A 221 -35.58 5.93 14.62
C PHE A 221 -35.08 5.18 15.87
N ALA A 222 -35.19 5.80 17.05
CA ALA A 222 -34.67 5.24 18.28
C ALA A 222 -35.50 4.06 18.79
N ASN A 223 -34.82 2.98 19.17
CA ASN A 223 -35.45 1.83 19.81
C ASN A 223 -35.78 2.11 21.29
N ALA A 224 -36.37 1.14 21.98
CA ALA A 224 -36.72 1.24 23.41
C ALA A 224 -35.53 1.50 24.35
N LYS A 225 -34.29 1.27 23.89
CA LYS A 225 -33.04 1.54 24.63
C LYS A 225 -32.44 2.92 24.32
N ASN A 226 -33.10 3.74 23.48
CA ASN A 226 -32.58 4.99 22.92
C ASN A 226 -31.33 4.80 22.04
N GLU A 227 -31.25 3.66 21.36
CA GLU A 227 -30.21 3.37 20.36
C GLU A 227 -30.83 3.35 18.97
N VAL A 228 -30.08 3.80 17.97
CA VAL A 228 -30.44 3.73 16.55
C VAL A 228 -29.39 2.89 15.85
N ILE A 229 -29.83 1.95 15.02
CA ILE A 229 -28.99 1.18 14.10
C ILE A 229 -29.64 1.29 12.73
N CYS A 230 -28.94 1.89 11.78
CA CYS A 230 -29.29 1.92 10.36
C CYS A 230 -28.28 1.05 9.62
N GLN A 231 -28.76 0.13 8.79
CA GLN A 231 -27.95 -0.77 7.98
C GLN A 231 -28.52 -0.81 6.57
N ILE A 232 -27.63 -0.70 5.59
CA ILE A 232 -27.95 -0.78 4.16
C ILE A 232 -26.85 -1.60 3.50
N VAL A 233 -27.23 -2.60 2.73
CA VAL A 233 -26.30 -3.48 2.01
C VAL A 233 -26.68 -3.44 0.54
N THR A 234 -25.73 -3.02 -0.29
CA THR A 234 -25.78 -3.11 -1.75
C THR A 234 -24.67 -4.08 -2.21
N PRO A 235 -24.65 -4.49 -3.50
CA PRO A 235 -23.62 -5.41 -4.00
C PRO A 235 -22.18 -4.90 -3.76
N ARG A 236 -21.91 -3.63 -4.08
CA ARG A 236 -20.55 -3.05 -3.97
C ARG A 236 -20.30 -2.31 -2.66
N TYR A 237 -21.33 -1.96 -1.91
CA TYR A 237 -21.20 -1.08 -0.74
C TYR A 237 -22.08 -1.50 0.44
N LYS A 238 -21.51 -1.43 1.65
CA LYS A 238 -22.28 -1.59 2.88
C LYS A 238 -22.17 -0.36 3.74
N PHE A 239 -23.30 0.10 4.26
CA PHE A 239 -23.41 1.28 5.10
C PHE A 239 -24.05 0.91 6.44
N GLY A 240 -23.42 1.32 7.53
CA GLY A 240 -23.91 1.15 8.89
C GLY A 240 -23.79 2.45 9.65
N LEU A 241 -24.83 2.86 10.36
CA LEU A 241 -24.80 4.00 11.26
C LEU A 241 -25.43 3.63 12.60
N TRP A 242 -24.63 3.70 13.65
CA TRP A 242 -25.07 3.54 15.03
C TRP A 242 -25.09 4.88 15.75
N VAL A 243 -26.17 5.16 16.47
CA VAL A 243 -26.34 6.37 17.27
C VAL A 243 -26.81 6.00 18.66
N ASN A 244 -26.22 6.61 19.69
CA ASN A 244 -26.71 6.49 21.05
C ASN A 244 -27.29 7.81 21.56
N LEU A 245 -28.59 7.80 21.88
CA LEU A 245 -29.31 8.96 22.39
C LEU A 245 -29.52 8.90 23.91
N ALA A 246 -29.02 7.86 24.57
CA ALA A 246 -29.09 7.76 26.03
C ALA A 246 -28.23 8.84 26.68
N LYS A 247 -28.74 9.46 27.75
CA LYS A 247 -27.99 10.49 28.51
C LYS A 247 -26.70 9.96 29.14
N ASN A 248 -26.70 8.68 29.53
CA ASN A 248 -25.57 7.98 30.16
C ASN A 248 -25.39 6.62 29.45
N PRO A 249 -24.83 6.62 28.22
CA PRO A 249 -24.66 5.39 27.47
C PRO A 249 -23.69 4.46 28.20
N ARG A 250 -23.92 3.15 28.14
CA ARG A 250 -23.05 2.11 28.72
C ARG A 250 -22.92 0.91 27.78
N VAL A 251 -22.88 1.20 26.49
CA VAL A 251 -22.87 0.18 25.43
C VAL A 251 -21.45 -0.37 25.30
N LYS A 252 -21.31 -1.68 25.46
CA LYS A 252 -20.01 -2.37 25.40
C LYS A 252 -19.64 -2.84 24.00
N SER A 253 -20.65 -3.11 23.18
CA SER A 253 -20.46 -3.61 21.83
C SER A 253 -21.58 -3.14 20.92
N ILE A 254 -21.25 -2.88 19.66
CA ILE A 254 -22.20 -2.61 18.59
C ILE A 254 -22.09 -3.77 17.61
N ASP A 255 -23.23 -4.31 17.19
CA ASP A 255 -23.28 -5.35 16.17
C ASP A 255 -24.08 -4.85 14.97
N PHE A 256 -23.39 -4.67 13.85
CA PHE A 256 -24.00 -4.44 12.55
C PHE A 256 -24.21 -5.81 11.88
N THR A 257 -25.25 -6.51 12.31
CA THR A 257 -25.52 -7.90 11.91
C THR A 257 -25.63 -8.08 10.39
N GLU A 258 -26.27 -7.14 9.67
CA GLU A 258 -26.42 -7.22 8.21
C GLU A 258 -25.09 -6.96 7.49
N LEU A 259 -24.25 -6.11 8.07
CA LEU A 259 -22.92 -5.83 7.52
C LEU A 259 -21.92 -6.95 7.84
N GLN A 260 -22.22 -7.80 8.84
CA GLN A 260 -21.31 -8.75 9.45
C GLN A 260 -20.09 -8.06 10.06
N ILE A 261 -20.33 -6.93 10.73
CA ILE A 261 -19.30 -6.13 11.41
C ILE A 261 -19.71 -5.93 12.86
N SER A 262 -18.85 -6.30 13.81
CA SER A 262 -19.05 -6.02 15.22
C SER A 262 -17.89 -5.21 15.79
N THR A 263 -18.20 -4.34 16.75
CA THR A 263 -17.20 -3.49 17.41
C THR A 263 -17.32 -3.58 18.92
N GLU A 264 -16.20 -3.77 19.63
CA GLU A 264 -16.15 -3.65 21.09
C GLU A 264 -15.65 -2.25 21.45
N LEU A 265 -16.48 -1.53 22.22
CA LEU A 265 -16.19 -0.14 22.59
C LEU A 265 -15.34 -0.08 23.86
N PRO A 266 -14.22 0.66 23.86
CA PRO A 266 -13.54 0.99 25.10
C PRO A 266 -14.44 1.85 25.98
N LYS A 267 -14.21 1.81 27.30
CA LYS A 267 -15.05 2.50 28.30
C LYS A 267 -15.23 4.00 28.00
N SER A 268 -14.23 4.65 27.43
CA SER A 268 -14.25 6.07 27.08
C SER A 268 -15.27 6.38 25.98
N LEU A 269 -15.34 5.55 24.93
CA LEU A 269 -16.33 5.65 23.87
C LEU A 269 -17.72 5.15 24.32
N ALA A 270 -17.76 4.10 25.14
CA ALA A 270 -19.00 3.53 25.67
C ALA A 270 -19.85 4.52 26.50
N LEU A 271 -19.21 5.53 27.09
CA LEU A 271 -19.83 6.57 27.92
C LEU A 271 -20.05 7.90 27.17
N ALA A 272 -19.58 8.03 25.93
CA ALA A 272 -19.62 9.29 25.19
C ALA A 272 -20.87 9.41 24.30
N SER A 273 -21.26 10.66 24.07
CA SER A 273 -22.35 11.03 23.16
C SER A 273 -21.83 11.11 21.72
N ILE A 274 -21.67 9.95 21.08
CA ILE A 274 -21.10 9.79 19.74
C ILE A 274 -22.02 8.97 18.84
N ALA A 275 -21.83 9.10 17.52
CA ALA A 275 -22.27 8.13 16.54
C ALA A 275 -21.05 7.35 16.01
N ILE A 276 -21.28 6.13 15.51
CA ILE A 276 -20.29 5.37 14.77
C ILE A 276 -20.87 5.03 13.40
N ARG A 277 -20.17 5.47 12.35
CA ARG A 277 -20.48 5.11 10.97
C ARG A 277 -19.48 4.07 10.49
N ALA A 278 -19.99 2.96 9.97
CA ALA A 278 -19.22 1.90 9.34
C ALA A 278 -19.54 1.89 7.85
N THR A 279 -18.53 1.97 6.99
CA THR A 279 -18.70 1.85 5.54
C THR A 279 -17.75 0.80 5.02
N HIS A 280 -18.22 -0.08 4.14
CA HIS A 280 -17.43 -1.17 3.61
C HIS A 280 -17.64 -1.29 2.10
N MET A 281 -16.60 -0.99 1.33
CA MET A 281 -16.55 -1.39 -0.08
C MET A 281 -16.25 -2.89 -0.14
N THR A 282 -17.16 -3.69 -0.69
CA THR A 282 -17.05 -5.16 -0.69
C THR A 282 -15.96 -5.67 -1.63
N ALA A 283 -15.66 -4.88 -2.66
CA ALA A 283 -14.54 -5.08 -3.57
C ALA A 283 -13.49 -3.98 -3.42
N ASP A 284 -12.21 -4.30 -3.67
CA ASP A 284 -11.22 -3.25 -3.88
C ASP A 284 -11.45 -2.62 -5.25
N ARG A 285 -11.11 -1.33 -5.41
CA ARG A 285 -11.39 -0.62 -6.68
C ARG A 285 -10.62 -1.16 -7.87
N LEU A 286 -9.67 -2.06 -7.66
CA LEU A 286 -8.82 -2.63 -8.71
C LEU A 286 -9.32 -4.01 -9.16
N SER A 287 -10.15 -4.66 -8.34
CA SER A 287 -10.63 -6.03 -8.53
C SER A 287 -12.12 -5.97 -8.83
N ARG A 288 -12.51 -6.50 -9.99
CA ARG A 288 -13.92 -6.66 -10.37
C ARG A 288 -14.66 -7.46 -9.28
N PRO A 289 -15.79 -6.99 -8.74
CA PRO A 289 -16.64 -7.82 -7.90
C PRO A 289 -17.08 -9.07 -8.69
N PRO A 290 -17.38 -10.20 -8.03
CA PRO A 290 -17.97 -11.34 -8.70
C PRO A 290 -19.21 -10.86 -9.46
N ALA A 291 -19.36 -11.26 -10.72
CA ALA A 291 -20.59 -11.01 -11.44
C ALA A 291 -21.71 -11.77 -10.72
N ASP A 292 -22.48 -11.08 -9.88
CA ASP A 292 -23.77 -11.58 -9.43
C ASP A 292 -24.60 -11.74 -10.69
N LYS A 293 -24.88 -12.99 -11.08
CA LYS A 293 -25.77 -13.24 -12.20
C LYS A 293 -27.07 -12.50 -11.90
N ALA A 294 -27.36 -11.51 -12.74
CA ALA A 294 -28.66 -10.91 -13.01
C ALA A 294 -29.68 -11.01 -11.86
N THR A 295 -29.99 -9.88 -11.26
CA THR A 295 -31.27 -9.63 -10.58
C THR A 295 -32.43 -9.80 -11.58
N GLY A 296 -32.70 -11.04 -11.95
CA GLY A 296 -33.96 -11.46 -12.52
C GLY A 296 -34.95 -11.60 -11.38
N ALA A 297 -35.94 -10.71 -11.36
CA ALA A 297 -37.26 -10.84 -10.73
C ALA A 297 -37.41 -11.95 -9.67
N VAL A 298 -37.56 -11.53 -8.41
CA VAL A 298 -38.17 -12.37 -7.38
C VAL A 298 -39.63 -12.59 -7.76
N ASP A 299 -39.88 -13.62 -8.59
CA ASP A 299 -41.20 -14.22 -8.68
C ASP A 299 -41.36 -15.17 -7.51
N THR A 300 -42.20 -14.72 -6.59
CA THR A 300 -42.57 -15.33 -5.32
C THR A 300 -43.29 -16.67 -5.53
N THR A 301 -42.61 -17.76 -5.89
CA THR A 301 -43.14 -19.13 -5.72
C THR A 301 -42.03 -20.19 -5.70
N ALA A 302 -41.41 -20.45 -4.55
CA ALA A 302 -40.83 -21.77 -4.24
C ALA A 302 -40.51 -21.87 -2.74
N ALA A 303 -41.50 -22.33 -1.98
CA ALA A 303 -41.27 -22.88 -0.65
C ALA A 303 -40.72 -24.31 -0.83
N ASP A 304 -39.40 -24.46 -0.89
CA ASP A 304 -38.62 -25.61 -0.40
C ASP A 304 -37.19 -25.51 -0.95
N THR A 305 -36.33 -24.79 -0.24
CA THR A 305 -34.87 -24.91 -0.41
C THR A 305 -34.28 -25.04 0.97
N THR A 306 -33.66 -26.19 1.25
CA THR A 306 -33.01 -26.43 2.53
C THR A 306 -31.74 -25.58 2.64
N GLU A 307 -31.37 -25.17 3.86
CA GLU A 307 -30.20 -24.32 4.14
C GLU A 307 -28.86 -24.89 3.59
N ALA A 308 -28.81 -26.21 3.36
CA ALA A 308 -27.65 -26.90 2.81
C ALA A 308 -27.40 -26.59 1.31
N ASP A 309 -28.46 -26.43 0.51
CA ASP A 309 -28.35 -26.17 -0.94
C ASP A 309 -27.98 -24.71 -1.22
N ALA A 310 -28.46 -23.77 -0.38
CA ALA A 310 -28.05 -22.37 -0.41
C ALA A 310 -26.55 -22.22 -0.09
N GLY A 311 -26.04 -23.01 0.86
CA GLY A 311 -24.62 -23.04 1.21
C GLY A 311 -23.72 -23.55 0.08
N ALA A 312 -24.17 -24.54 -0.68
CA ALA A 312 -23.44 -25.09 -1.82
C ALA A 312 -23.40 -24.12 -3.02
N ALA A 313 -24.53 -23.45 -3.31
CA ALA A 313 -24.60 -22.43 -4.37
C ALA A 313 -23.72 -21.20 -4.05
N ALA A 314 -23.75 -20.73 -2.80
CA ALA A 314 -22.88 -19.64 -2.35
C ALA A 314 -21.39 -20.03 -2.37
N ALA A 315 -21.06 -21.28 -2.03
CA ALA A 315 -19.69 -21.79 -2.11
C ALA A 315 -19.19 -21.92 -3.56
N ALA A 316 -20.05 -22.34 -4.50
CA ALA A 316 -19.73 -22.41 -5.92
C ALA A 316 -19.55 -21.02 -6.55
N ALA A 317 -20.41 -20.06 -6.19
CA ALA A 317 -20.25 -18.66 -6.60
C ALA A 317 -18.97 -18.04 -6.06
N ALA A 318 -18.61 -18.31 -4.79
CA ALA A 318 -17.36 -17.86 -4.20
C ALA A 318 -16.11 -18.50 -4.84
N ALA A 319 -16.22 -19.71 -5.42
CA ALA A 319 -15.13 -20.38 -6.12
C ALA A 319 -14.91 -19.86 -7.56
N ALA A 320 -15.94 -19.29 -8.19
CA ALA A 320 -15.87 -18.67 -9.51
C ALA A 320 -15.54 -17.17 -9.47
N ALA A 321 -15.56 -16.56 -8.28
CA ALA A 321 -15.23 -15.16 -8.07
C ALA A 321 -13.76 -14.86 -8.42
N PRO A 322 -13.46 -13.75 -9.11
CA PRO A 322 -12.08 -13.32 -9.36
C PRO A 322 -11.35 -13.10 -8.02
N LEU A 323 -10.07 -13.48 -7.98
CA LEU A 323 -9.23 -13.29 -6.81
C LEU A 323 -8.98 -11.80 -6.55
N MET A 324 -9.02 -11.40 -5.29
CA MET A 324 -8.84 -10.02 -4.85
C MET A 324 -7.55 -9.83 -4.07
N SER A 325 -6.90 -8.69 -4.27
CA SER A 325 -5.63 -8.39 -3.62
C SER A 325 -5.79 -7.70 -2.25
N VAL A 326 -6.76 -6.79 -2.12
CA VAL A 326 -6.96 -6.00 -0.89
C VAL A 326 -8.21 -6.42 -0.12
N GLY A 327 -9.24 -6.93 -0.82
CA GLY A 327 -10.41 -7.50 -0.14
C GLY A 327 -11.46 -6.48 0.29
N GLY A 328 -11.50 -5.33 -0.37
CA GLY A 328 -12.38 -4.23 -0.01
C GLY A 328 -11.75 -3.24 0.97
N VAL A 329 -12.49 -2.18 1.28
CA VAL A 329 -12.04 -1.13 2.22
C VAL A 329 -13.11 -0.93 3.27
N LEU A 330 -12.79 -1.26 4.52
CA LEU A 330 -13.61 -0.97 5.70
C LEU A 330 -13.14 0.35 6.33
N SER A 331 -14.04 1.32 6.40
CA SER A 331 -13.86 2.56 7.16
C SER A 331 -14.80 2.59 8.36
N LEU A 332 -14.27 3.03 9.49
CA LEU A 332 -15.01 3.26 10.73
C LEU A 332 -14.73 4.68 11.21
N GLU A 333 -15.80 5.45 11.36
CA GLU A 333 -15.73 6.85 11.70
C GLU A 333 -16.54 7.15 12.96
N LEU A 334 -15.94 7.93 13.86
CA LEU A 334 -16.63 8.48 15.01
C LEU A 334 -17.22 9.83 14.61
N LEU A 335 -18.53 10.01 14.79
CA LEU A 335 -19.23 11.23 14.42
C LEU A 335 -19.78 11.94 15.66
N SER A 336 -19.82 13.26 15.59
CA SER A 336 -20.45 14.11 16.61
C SER A 336 -21.97 14.07 16.47
N LEU A 337 -22.68 14.08 17.59
CA LEU A 337 -24.14 14.17 17.58
C LEU A 337 -24.60 15.64 17.56
N PRO A 338 -25.67 15.96 16.81
CA PRO A 338 -26.30 17.26 16.87
C PRO A 338 -26.91 17.50 18.26
N PRO A 339 -27.22 18.76 18.63
CA PRO A 339 -27.86 19.06 19.90
C PRO A 339 -29.15 18.27 20.10
N PRO A 340 -29.41 17.75 21.32
CA PRO A 340 -30.57 16.91 21.57
C PRO A 340 -31.88 17.68 21.41
N VAL A 341 -32.89 17.00 20.89
CA VAL A 341 -34.22 17.59 20.68
C VAL A 341 -34.92 17.95 21.98
N LYS A 342 -35.74 19.01 21.92
CA LYS A 342 -36.57 19.45 23.05
C LYS A 342 -38.04 19.31 22.68
N LYS A 343 -38.80 18.54 23.46
CA LYS A 343 -40.25 18.44 23.33
C LYS A 343 -40.90 19.52 24.18
N VAL A 344 -41.60 20.47 23.55
CA VAL A 344 -42.27 21.60 24.23
C VAL A 344 -43.72 21.68 23.76
N ARG A 345 -44.68 21.45 24.67
CA ARG A 345 -46.13 21.54 24.38
C ARG A 345 -46.56 20.74 23.14
N GLY A 346 -46.02 19.52 22.97
CA GLY A 346 -46.32 18.66 21.82
C GLY A 346 -45.50 18.94 20.55
N TRP A 347 -44.74 20.03 20.51
CA TRP A 347 -43.82 20.34 19.41
C TRP A 347 -42.44 19.73 19.66
N THR A 348 -41.82 19.17 18.63
CA THR A 348 -40.42 18.74 18.64
C THR A 348 -39.56 19.88 18.09
N MET A 349 -38.78 20.52 18.96
CA MET A 349 -37.88 21.62 18.59
C MET A 349 -36.48 21.06 18.32
N ARG A 350 -35.99 21.27 17.10
CA ARG A 350 -34.63 20.93 16.66
C ARG A 350 -33.80 22.20 16.51
N GLN A 351 -32.57 22.20 17.02
CA GLN A 351 -31.65 23.31 16.80
C GLN A 351 -30.91 23.08 15.48
N VAL A 352 -31.04 24.02 14.55
CA VAL A 352 -30.26 24.00 13.31
C VAL A 352 -28.84 24.46 13.63
N THR A 353 -27.86 23.60 13.32
CA THR A 353 -26.42 23.88 13.50
C THR A 353 -25.67 23.42 12.24
N GLU A 354 -24.36 23.62 12.17
CA GLU A 354 -23.54 23.05 11.09
C GLU A 354 -23.70 21.52 10.98
N LEU A 355 -23.92 20.85 12.12
CA LEU A 355 -24.17 19.39 12.19
C LEU A 355 -25.48 18.95 11.53
N SER A 356 -26.37 19.90 11.21
CA SER A 356 -27.61 19.64 10.47
C SER A 356 -27.37 19.43 8.98
N TYR A 357 -26.23 19.88 8.46
CA TYR A 357 -25.91 19.82 7.02
C TYR A 357 -24.63 19.02 6.74
N LYS A 358 -23.74 18.89 7.73
CA LYS A 358 -22.43 18.26 7.59
C LYS A 358 -22.13 17.35 8.77
N VAL A 359 -21.52 16.21 8.49
CA VAL A 359 -20.98 15.34 9.53
C VAL A 359 -19.69 15.93 10.11
N GLN A 360 -19.55 15.88 11.43
CA GLN A 360 -18.30 16.24 12.11
C GLN A 360 -17.62 14.97 12.61
N ARG A 361 -16.57 14.55 11.91
CA ARG A 361 -15.72 13.41 12.28
C ARG A 361 -14.86 13.76 13.50
N GLN A 362 -14.81 12.85 14.46
CA GLN A 362 -14.00 12.93 15.67
C GLN A 362 -12.69 12.18 15.45
N GLN A 363 -11.60 12.72 16.01
CA GLN A 363 -10.29 12.09 15.89
C GLN A 363 -10.21 10.82 16.77
N TYR A 364 -9.61 9.77 16.21
CA TYR A 364 -9.32 8.54 16.93
C TYR A 364 -7.92 8.01 16.57
N PRO A 365 -7.10 7.56 17.55
CA PRO A 365 -7.36 7.68 18.97
C PRO A 365 -7.44 9.15 19.42
N PRO A 366 -8.19 9.45 20.48
CA PRO A 366 -8.35 10.82 20.95
C PRO A 366 -6.99 11.44 21.33
N PRO A 367 -6.77 12.73 21.05
CA PRO A 367 -5.52 13.39 21.39
C PRO A 367 -5.27 13.36 22.89
N ILE A 368 -4.03 13.00 23.29
CA ILE A 368 -3.59 12.98 24.69
C ILE A 368 -3.56 14.40 25.28
N ASP A 369 -3.39 15.41 24.43
CA ASP A 369 -3.20 16.81 24.80
C ASP A 369 -4.52 17.55 25.00
N GLY A 370 -5.31 17.15 26.01
CA GLY A 370 -6.30 17.97 26.76
C GLY A 370 -7.34 18.84 26.02
N SER A 371 -7.39 18.86 24.68
CA SER A 371 -8.09 19.86 23.87
C SER A 371 -9.38 19.34 23.23
N ALA A 372 -9.75 18.08 23.43
CA ALA A 372 -11.09 17.58 23.11
C ALA A 372 -11.45 16.37 23.99
N THR A 373 -12.54 16.54 24.75
CA THR A 373 -13.42 15.52 25.37
C THR A 373 -12.76 14.27 25.96
N ASN A 374 -12.59 14.21 27.29
CA ASN A 374 -12.67 13.06 28.22
C ASN A 374 -12.20 11.62 27.84
N PHE A 375 -11.48 11.39 26.75
CA PHE A 375 -11.17 10.05 26.28
C PHE A 375 -9.77 9.58 26.73
N SER A 376 -9.59 9.40 28.04
CA SER A 376 -8.40 8.75 28.59
C SER A 376 -8.66 7.25 28.76
N SER A 377 -8.42 6.45 27.71
CA SER A 377 -8.36 4.99 27.87
C SER A 377 -7.28 4.39 26.99
N ALA A 378 -6.41 3.58 27.60
CA ALA A 378 -5.39 2.78 26.92
C ALA A 378 -5.96 1.63 26.05
N ALA A 379 -7.27 1.38 26.11
CA ALA A 379 -7.92 0.31 25.34
C ALA A 379 -8.37 0.82 23.96
N GLY A 380 -7.92 0.13 22.92
CA GLY A 380 -8.34 0.38 21.54
C GLY A 380 -9.76 -0.13 21.24
N LEU A 381 -10.38 0.42 20.20
CA LEU A 381 -11.58 -0.12 19.56
C LEU A 381 -11.19 -1.47 18.94
N LYS A 382 -11.94 -2.52 19.28
CA LYS A 382 -11.78 -3.81 18.58
C LYS A 382 -12.85 -3.92 17.52
N ILE A 383 -12.46 -4.42 16.36
CA ILE A 383 -13.33 -4.55 15.19
C ILE A 383 -13.23 -5.99 14.71
N THR A 384 -14.37 -6.63 14.52
CA THR A 384 -14.46 -7.94 13.90
C THR A 384 -15.31 -7.78 12.65
N PHE A 385 -14.81 -8.25 11.51
CA PHE A 385 -15.55 -8.24 10.25
C PHE A 385 -15.21 -9.50 9.45
N LEU A 386 -16.16 -9.93 8.61
CA LEU A 386 -15.94 -11.07 7.73
C LEU A 386 -15.23 -10.63 6.45
N MET A 387 -14.04 -11.19 6.21
CA MET A 387 -13.33 -10.98 4.95
C MET A 387 -13.91 -11.88 3.84
N PRO A 388 -14.06 -11.36 2.61
CA PRO A 388 -14.37 -12.17 1.43
C PRO A 388 -13.44 -13.39 1.25
N ARG A 389 -14.00 -14.51 0.74
CA ARG A 389 -13.25 -15.79 0.60
C ARG A 389 -12.23 -15.79 -0.54
N ASN A 390 -12.42 -14.91 -1.52
CA ASN A 390 -11.59 -14.77 -2.72
C ASN A 390 -10.39 -13.83 -2.51
N ILE A 391 -10.08 -13.44 -1.27
CA ILE A 391 -8.92 -12.60 -0.97
C ILE A 391 -7.66 -13.45 -0.95
N VAL A 392 -6.66 -13.00 -1.70
CA VAL A 392 -5.33 -13.59 -1.68
C VAL A 392 -4.60 -13.11 -0.43
N VAL A 393 -4.49 -13.99 0.56
CA VAL A 393 -3.74 -13.73 1.80
C VAL A 393 -2.48 -14.60 1.80
N PRO A 394 -1.29 -14.03 2.10
CA PRO A 394 -0.09 -14.83 2.27
C PRO A 394 -0.27 -15.92 3.33
N GLU A 395 0.20 -17.14 3.05
CA GLU A 395 -0.03 -18.33 3.88
C GLU A 395 0.69 -18.25 5.25
N GLU A 396 1.86 -17.60 5.32
CA GLU A 396 2.77 -17.75 6.46
C GLU A 396 2.72 -16.63 7.52
N GLU A 397 2.17 -15.45 7.23
CA GLU A 397 2.09 -14.39 8.26
C GLU A 397 1.07 -13.30 7.92
N ARG A 398 -0.06 -13.29 8.65
CA ARG A 398 -1.03 -12.19 8.61
C ARG A 398 -0.52 -11.07 9.50
N THR A 399 0.13 -10.06 8.91
CA THR A 399 0.60 -8.89 9.67
C THR A 399 -0.30 -7.68 9.47
N VAL A 400 -0.78 -7.11 10.56
CA VAL A 400 -1.51 -5.83 10.56
C VAL A 400 -0.49 -4.69 10.47
N GLY A 401 -0.62 -3.83 9.47
CA GLY A 401 0.22 -2.64 9.30
C GLY A 401 -0.57 -1.36 9.60
N TRP A 402 0.05 -0.40 10.29
CA TRP A 402 -0.48 0.95 10.43
C TRP A 402 0.20 1.90 9.44
N PHE A 403 -0.59 2.77 8.81
CA PHE A 403 -0.09 3.88 8.01
C PHE A 403 -0.47 5.19 8.70
N ASP A 404 0.53 5.93 9.17
CA ASP A 404 0.35 7.27 9.75
C ASP A 404 0.95 8.31 8.80
N GLN A 405 0.09 9.15 8.23
CA GLN A 405 0.48 10.19 7.28
C GLN A 405 1.27 11.34 7.93
N ALA A 406 1.26 11.45 9.27
CA ALA A 406 1.88 12.53 10.02
C ALA A 406 3.41 12.44 10.17
N MET A 407 4.07 11.41 9.61
CA MET A 407 5.53 11.30 9.68
C MET A 407 6.21 12.37 8.80
N PRO A 408 7.01 13.30 9.36
CA PRO A 408 7.84 14.18 8.56
C PRO A 408 8.79 13.34 7.71
N HIS A 409 8.96 13.73 6.44
CA HIS A 409 9.76 13.05 5.41
C HIS A 409 11.23 12.75 5.78
N SER A 410 11.70 13.17 6.96
CA SER A 410 13.07 13.00 7.45
C SER A 410 13.39 11.62 8.05
N ASN A 411 12.39 10.78 8.34
CA ASN A 411 12.60 9.42 8.89
C ASN A 411 12.23 8.28 7.92
N LEU A 412 12.05 8.59 6.64
CA LEU A 412 12.05 7.56 5.62
C LEU A 412 13.45 6.94 5.59
N ILE A 413 13.55 5.65 5.93
CA ILE A 413 14.76 4.86 5.72
C ILE A 413 15.19 5.10 4.26
N PRO A 414 16.40 5.63 3.99
CA PRO A 414 16.82 5.89 2.63
C PRO A 414 16.78 4.57 1.86
N ALA A 415 16.13 4.59 0.70
CA ALA A 415 16.22 3.49 -0.24
C ALA A 415 17.71 3.21 -0.50
N PRO A 416 18.17 1.95 -0.49
CA PRO A 416 19.53 1.62 -0.84
C PRO A 416 19.82 2.19 -2.23
N ALA A 417 20.99 2.82 -2.39
CA ALA A 417 21.34 3.69 -3.51
C ALA A 417 21.45 3.01 -4.89
N SER A 418 20.89 1.81 -5.08
CA SER A 418 21.07 1.00 -6.29
C SER A 418 19.84 0.92 -7.21
N LEU A 419 18.77 1.65 -6.97
CA LEU A 419 17.63 1.72 -7.90
C LEU A 419 17.13 3.15 -8.05
N ARG A 420 17.72 3.88 -9.00
CA ARG A 420 17.04 5.01 -9.65
C ARG A 420 16.56 4.54 -11.01
N PRO A 421 15.25 4.52 -11.27
CA PRO A 421 14.73 4.86 -12.57
C PRO A 421 14.28 6.32 -12.50
N THR A 422 14.95 7.15 -13.27
CA THR A 422 14.42 8.44 -13.73
C THR A 422 13.15 8.20 -14.54
N LEU A 423 12.03 8.80 -14.15
CA LEU A 423 11.05 9.52 -14.99
C LEU A 423 9.73 9.74 -14.22
N PHE A 424 9.04 10.84 -14.56
CA PHE A 424 7.81 11.39 -13.98
C PHE A 424 7.94 12.19 -12.67
N ALA A 425 8.47 13.40 -12.83
CA ALA A 425 8.02 14.56 -12.08
C ALA A 425 6.95 15.27 -12.93
N HIS A 426 5.69 15.26 -12.49
CA HIS A 426 4.80 16.43 -12.44
C HIS A 426 3.39 16.05 -11.95
N ALA A 427 2.81 16.97 -11.16
CA ALA A 427 1.44 17.06 -10.65
C ALA A 427 0.93 15.94 -9.71
N ARG A 428 0.94 16.22 -8.40
CA ARG A 428 0.15 15.47 -7.40
C ARG A 428 -1.07 16.30 -6.98
N PRO A 429 -2.32 15.87 -7.24
CA PRO A 429 -3.48 16.41 -6.53
C PRO A 429 -3.44 15.93 -5.07
N ARG A 430 -3.92 16.77 -4.16
CA ARG A 430 -3.97 16.50 -2.72
C ARG A 430 -5.18 15.61 -2.42
N CYS A 431 -4.95 14.34 -2.10
CA CYS A 431 -6.00 13.47 -1.56
C CYS A 431 -5.99 13.53 -0.02
N HIS A 432 -7.16 13.77 0.58
CA HIS A 432 -7.39 13.63 2.04
C HIS A 432 -7.62 12.16 2.40
N PRO A 433 -6.98 11.61 3.46
CA PRO A 433 -7.36 10.30 3.97
C PRO A 433 -7.96 10.38 5.37
N THR A 434 -9.03 9.62 5.59
CA THR A 434 -9.42 9.13 6.93
C THR A 434 -9.23 7.62 6.91
N SER A 435 -8.28 7.16 7.72
CA SER A 435 -7.99 5.79 8.17
C SER A 435 -8.19 4.63 7.16
N ILE A 436 -7.07 4.12 6.63
CA ILE A 436 -7.00 2.79 6.00
C ILE A 436 -6.09 1.91 6.88
N CYS A 437 -6.59 0.75 7.30
CA CYS A 437 -5.77 -0.34 7.84
C CYS A 437 -5.43 -1.27 6.68
N CYS A 438 -4.19 -1.22 6.18
CA CYS A 438 -3.73 -2.19 5.18
C CYS A 438 -3.11 -3.40 5.89
N ILE A 439 -3.51 -4.61 5.47
CA ILE A 439 -2.69 -5.81 5.73
C ILE A 439 -1.40 -5.60 4.94
N ARG A 440 -0.30 -5.39 5.65
CA ARG A 440 1.01 -5.19 5.03
C ARG A 440 1.55 -6.55 4.63
N THR A 441 1.88 -6.74 3.37
CA THR A 441 2.72 -7.86 2.95
C THR A 441 4.16 -7.57 3.36
N PRO A 442 4.83 -8.44 4.14
CA PRO A 442 6.26 -8.29 4.38
C PRO A 442 7.00 -8.49 3.05
N ARG A 443 7.87 -7.53 2.72
CA ARG A 443 8.77 -7.61 1.57
C ARG A 443 9.62 -8.88 1.64
N ARG A 444 9.23 -9.91 0.88
CA ARG A 444 10.14 -10.89 0.27
C ARG A 444 9.57 -11.33 -1.07
N HIS A 445 10.23 -10.88 -2.13
CA HIS A 445 10.19 -11.40 -3.50
C HIS A 445 8.80 -11.73 -4.10
N ILE A 446 8.07 -10.72 -4.58
CA ILE A 446 7.27 -10.91 -5.80
C ILE A 446 8.28 -10.77 -6.95
N ILE A 447 8.74 -11.92 -7.43
CA ILE A 447 9.47 -12.03 -8.68
C ILE A 447 8.44 -11.86 -9.78
N ASN A 448 8.59 -10.78 -10.55
CA ASN A 448 7.98 -10.63 -11.86
C ASN A 448 8.37 -11.86 -12.70
N PRO A 449 7.48 -12.56 -13.44
CA PRO A 449 7.86 -13.76 -14.21
C PRO A 449 8.69 -13.45 -15.47
N LEU A 450 9.44 -12.36 -15.48
CA LEU A 450 10.44 -12.05 -16.50
C LEU A 450 11.77 -11.79 -15.79
N LEU A 451 12.75 -12.66 -16.06
CA LEU A 451 14.16 -12.69 -15.63
C LEU A 451 14.47 -13.52 -14.36
N LEU A 452 14.91 -14.76 -14.59
CA LEU A 452 15.58 -15.61 -13.61
C LEU A 452 17.06 -15.80 -14.00
N HIS A 453 17.96 -15.23 -13.20
CA HIS A 453 19.27 -15.83 -12.92
C HIS A 453 19.60 -15.69 -11.42
N TYR A 454 20.25 -16.73 -10.90
CA TYR A 454 20.24 -17.21 -9.51
C TYR A 454 21.60 -16.98 -8.83
N ASN A 455 21.66 -16.59 -7.54
CA ASN A 455 22.60 -17.14 -6.53
C ASN A 455 22.33 -16.61 -5.09
N PRO A 456 22.35 -17.46 -4.04
CA PRO A 456 21.98 -17.09 -2.67
C PRO A 456 23.20 -16.87 -1.76
N ARG A 457 23.16 -15.89 -0.85
CA ARG A 457 23.92 -15.92 0.42
C ARG A 457 23.59 -14.75 1.36
N ARG A 458 23.34 -15.12 2.63
CA ARG A 458 23.41 -14.35 3.90
C ARG A 458 22.09 -13.87 4.52
N CYS A 459 21.62 -14.71 5.45
CA CYS A 459 20.84 -14.39 6.63
C CYS A 459 21.53 -13.32 7.51
N PHE A 460 20.76 -12.49 8.22
CA PHE A 460 20.98 -12.17 9.63
C PHE A 460 19.69 -11.65 10.27
N SER A 461 19.34 -12.27 11.40
CA SER A 461 18.21 -12.00 12.30
C SER A 461 18.51 -10.86 13.27
N CYS A 462 17.50 -10.06 13.62
CA CYS A 462 17.46 -9.34 14.90
C CYS A 462 16.03 -9.37 15.47
N PHE A 463 15.94 -9.93 16.68
CA PHE A 463 14.78 -10.07 17.54
C PHE A 463 14.24 -8.72 18.06
N CYS A 464 12.91 -8.58 18.10
CA CYS A 464 12.21 -7.78 19.11
C CYS A 464 10.85 -8.45 19.42
N ALA A 465 10.46 -8.40 20.69
CA ALA A 465 9.46 -9.25 21.38
C ALA A 465 8.01 -9.14 20.86
N PRO A 466 7.16 -10.17 21.09
CA PRO A 466 5.80 -10.22 20.57
C PRO A 466 4.81 -9.49 21.49
N VAL A 467 3.95 -8.66 20.89
CA VAL A 467 2.66 -8.26 21.47
C VAL A 467 1.62 -9.16 20.82
N THR A 468 0.98 -9.99 21.63
CA THR A 468 -0.05 -10.97 21.23
C THR A 468 -1.27 -10.28 20.60
N CYS A 469 -1.61 -10.70 19.37
CA CYS A 469 -2.92 -10.55 18.75
C CYS A 469 -3.81 -11.75 19.09
#